data_AF-A0A3M1KYW0-F1
#
_entry.id   AF-A0A3M1KYW0-F1
#
_cell.length_a   1.000
_cell.length_b   1.000
_cell.length_c   1.000
_cell.angle_alpha   90.00
_cell.angle_beta   90.00
_cell.angle_gamma   90.00
#
_symmetry.space_group_name_H-M   'P 1'
#
loop_
_entity.id
_entity.type
_entity.pdbx_description
1 polymer ?
#
loop_
_entity_poly.entity_id
_entity_poly.type
_entity_poly.pdbx_seq_one_letter_code
_entity_poly.pdbx_strand_id
1 'polypeptide(L)' 'MKQILLCTDGSLYSQVAYEYAAWLALRIDLKIEILYVT' A
#
# COMPACT_ATOMS: atom_id res chain seq x y z
N MET A 1 -14.21 -5.39 7.96
CA MET A 1 -13.07 -5.66 7.05
C MET A 1 -12.08 -4.53 7.18
N LYS A 2 -10.79 -4.80 7.40
CA LYS A 2 -9.76 -3.75 7.50
C LYS A 2 -9.14 -3.53 6.12
N GLN A 3 -8.91 -2.28 5.77
CA GLN A 3 -8.38 -1.90 4.47
C GLN A 3 -7.40 -0.73 4.61
N ILE A 4 -6.34 -0.76 3.79
CA ILE A 4 -5.42 0.36 3.59
C ILE A 4 -5.57 0.83 2.15
N LEU A 5 -5.80 2.13 1.97
CA LEU A 5 -5.65 2.80 0.68
C LEU A 5 -4.22 3.32 0.59
N LEU A 6 -3.50 2.90 -0.43
CA LEU A 6 -2.14 3.35 -0.71
C LEU A 6 -2.14 4.21 -1.97
N CYS A 7 -1.89 5.49 -1.78
CA CYS A 7 -1.71 6.43 -2.88
C CYS A 7 -0.28 6.37 -3.40
N THR A 8 -0.10 6.44 -4.71
CA THR A 8 1.21 6.38 -5.36
C THR A 8 1.26 7.28 -6.59
N ASP A 9 2.43 7.88 -6.81
CA ASP A 9 2.79 8.61 -8.03
C ASP A 9 3.52 7.70 -9.05
N GLY A 10 3.63 6.40 -8.78
CA GLY A 10 4.35 5.43 -9.60
C GLY A 10 5.87 5.53 -9.55
N SER A 11 6.42 6.40 -8.70
CA SER A 11 7.88 6.59 -8.59
C SER A 11 8.55 5.42 -7.88
N LEU A 12 9.86 5.24 -8.13
CA LEU A 12 10.69 4.30 -7.36
C LEU A 12 10.67 4.63 -5.86
N TYR A 13 10.56 5.91 -5.50
CA TYR A 13 10.44 6.32 -4.10
C TYR A 13 9.17 5.76 -3.45
N SER A 14 8.04 5.78 -4.18
CA SER A 14 6.77 5.26 -3.67
C SER A 14 6.74 3.73 -3.50
N GLN A 15 7.68 2.99 -4.09
CA GLN A 15 7.77 1.53 -3.90
C GLN A 15 8.04 1.13 -2.45
N VAL A 16 8.78 1.96 -1.70
CA VAL A 16 9.04 1.73 -0.27
C VAL A 16 7.72 1.61 0.52
N ALA A 17 6.70 2.40 0.15
CA ALA A 17 5.39 2.32 0.79
C ALA A 17 4.69 0.97 0.52
N TYR A 18 4.88 0.38 -0.67
CA TYR A 18 4.30 -0.93 -1.00
C TYR A 18 4.86 -2.04 -0.12
N GLU A 19 6.18 -2.04 0.11
CA GLU A 19 6.87 -3.04 0.92
C GLU A 19 6.34 -3.04 2.35
N TYR A 20 6.22 -1.87 2.97
CA TYR A 20 5.68 -1.74 4.32
C TYR A 20 4.19 -2.06 4.39
N ALA A 21 3.40 -1.65 3.39
CA ALA A 21 1.97 -1.99 3.34
C ALA A 21 1.75 -3.50 3.21
N ALA A 22 2.53 -4.18 2.36
CA ALA A 22 2.49 -5.63 2.22
C ALA A 22 2.91 -6.34 3.51
N TRP A 23 4.00 -5.88 4.14
CA TRP A 23 4.47 -6.40 5.43
C TRP A 23 3.42 -6.29 6.54
N LEU A 24 2.70 -5.17 6.60
CA LEU A 24 1.64 -4.92 7.58
C LEU A 24 0.41 -5.77 7.26
N ALA A 25 0.06 -5.90 5.98
CA ALA A 25 -1.15 -6.61 5.57
C ALA A 25 -1.14 -8.09 5.95
N LEU A 26 0.03 -8.73 5.86
CA LEU A 26 0.22 -10.11 6.30
C LEU A 26 0.05 -10.32 7.81
N ARG A 27 0.22 -9.28 8.63
CA ARG A 27 0.22 -9.38 10.10
C ARG A 27 -1.15 -9.15 10.73
N ILE A 28 -1.95 -8.27 10.12
CA ILE A 28 -3.23 -7.84 10.72
C ILE A 28 -4.44 -8.16 9.84
N ASP A 29 -4.25 -9.01 8.82
CA ASP A 29 -5.27 -9.49 7.89
C ASP A 29 -6.10 -8.34 7.29
N LEU A 30 -5.44 -7.50 6.49
CA LEU A 30 -6.05 -6.35 5.81
C LEU A 30 -5.92 -6.47 4.29
N LYS A 31 -6.84 -5.83 3.57
CA LYS A 31 -6.77 -5.66 2.11
C LYS A 31 -6.05 -4.36 1.74
N ILE A 32 -5.19 -4.43 0.72
CA ILE A 32 -4.53 -3.25 0.17
C ILE A 32 -5.29 -2.84 -1.10
N GLU A 33 -5.68 -1.57 -1.18
CA GLU A 33 -6.16 -0.93 -2.39
C GLU A 33 -5.14 0.12 -2.82
N ILE A 34 -4.82 0.18 -4.11
CA ILE A 34 -3.81 1.10 -4.64
C ILE A 34 -4.51 2.13 -5.53
N LEU A 35 -4.22 3.41 -5.27
CA LEU A 35 -4.68 4.53 -6.09
C LEU A 35 -3.47 5.26 -6.69
N TYR A 36 -3.39 5.25 -8.02
CA TYR A 36 -2.45 6.10 -8.74
C TYR A 36 -2.99 7.54 -8.78
N VAL A 37 -2.17 8.51 -8.36
CA VAL A 37 -2.52 9.94 -8.29
C VAL A 37 -1.57 10.74 -9.17
N THR A 38 -2.14 11.59 -10.02
CA THR A 38 -1.44 12.52 -10.92
C THR A 38 -1.61 13.95 -10.47
#